data_AF-A0A9W5TW91-F1
#
_entry.id   AF-A0A9W5TW91-F1
#
_cell.length_a   1.000
_cell.length_b   1.000
_cell.length_c   1.000
_cell.angle_alpha   90.00
_cell.angle_beta   90.00
_cell.angle_gamma   90.00
#
_symmetry.space_group_name_H-M   'P 1'
#
loop_
_entity.id
_entity.type
_entity.pdbx_description
1 polymer ?
#
loop_
_entity_poly.entity_id
_entity_poly.type
_entity_poly.pdbx_seq_one_letter_code
_entity_poly.pdbx_strand_id
1 'polypeptide(L)'
;MMVASGGGGKGTANIEYDSVKTMEGISSVQEQVAKFADSTNNIASKFNCIFSELSGKSIDSYQEVADFYIDSAKLAEEYIRILVDIVQQADQEI
;
A
#
# COMPACT_ATOMS: atom_id res chain seq x y z
N MET A 1 25.70 -10.99 17.10
CA MET A 1 24.79 -11.55 16.10
C MET A 1 23.86 -12.51 16.84
N MET A 2 22.72 -12.00 17.31
CA MET A 2 21.71 -12.80 18.00
C MET A 2 20.80 -13.37 16.91
N VAL A 3 20.78 -14.70 16.75
CA VAL A 3 19.96 -15.38 15.76
C VAL A 3 18.77 -15.97 16.49
N ALA A 4 17.60 -15.34 16.37
CA ALA A 4 16.35 -15.87 16.91
C ALA A 4 15.78 -16.91 15.93
N SER A 5 16.11 -18.19 16.14
CA SER A 5 15.52 -19.29 15.37
C SER A 5 14.20 -19.73 16.00
N GLY A 6 13.07 -19.34 15.43
CA GLY A 6 11.76 -19.91 15.73
C GLY A 6 11.38 -20.94 14.67
N GLY A 7 11.16 -22.21 15.04
CA GLY A 7 10.69 -23.20 14.08
C GLY A 7 10.42 -24.59 14.66
N GLY A 8 9.21 -24.79 15.20
CA GLY A 8 8.63 -26.11 15.41
C GLY A 8 7.79 -26.54 14.20
N GLY A 9 8.02 -27.76 13.69
CA GLY A 9 7.13 -28.44 12.73
C GLY A 9 7.82 -28.94 11.45
N LYS A 10 7.83 -30.27 11.25
CA LYS A 10 8.42 -30.95 10.08
C LYS A 10 7.94 -30.34 8.76
N GLY A 11 8.87 -29.68 8.06
CA GLY A 11 8.61 -28.85 6.89
C GLY A 11 9.18 -27.43 7.03
N THR A 12 10.11 -27.21 7.96
CA THR A 12 10.68 -25.91 8.32
C THR A 12 11.43 -25.28 7.14
N ALA A 13 10.76 -24.40 6.40
CA ALA A 13 11.47 -23.29 5.79
C ALA A 13 12.09 -22.51 6.96
N ASN A 14 13.42 -22.52 7.08
CA ASN A 14 14.11 -21.60 7.98
C ASN A 14 13.91 -20.21 7.38
N ILE A 15 12.93 -19.46 7.89
CA ILE A 15 12.79 -18.05 7.59
C ILE A 15 13.80 -17.35 8.49
N GLU A 16 14.96 -17.05 7.93
CA GLU A 16 15.99 -16.26 8.59
C GLU A 16 15.64 -14.78 8.41
N TYR A 17 15.47 -14.08 9.53
CA TYR A 17 15.22 -12.65 9.50
C TYR A 17 16.51 -11.90 9.24
N ASP A 18 16.52 -11.14 8.14
CA ASP A 18 17.61 -10.23 7.78
C ASP A 18 17.07 -8.79 7.90
N SER A 19 17.38 -8.14 9.02
CA SER A 19 16.94 -6.76 9.32
C SER A 19 17.33 -5.79 8.20
N VAL A 20 18.56 -5.88 7.68
CA VAL A 20 19.06 -4.97 6.63
C VAL A 20 18.23 -5.13 5.36
N LYS A 21 18.07 -6.37 4.86
CA LYS A 21 17.26 -6.61 3.65
C LYS A 21 15.79 -6.28 3.85
N THR A 22 15.26 -6.53 5.05
CA THR A 22 13.87 -6.20 5.37
C THR A 22 13.66 -4.69 5.29
N MET A 23 14.55 -3.91 5.89
CA MET A 23 14.46 -2.44 5.91
C MET A 23 14.72 -1.82 4.54
N GLU A 24 15.61 -2.39 3.72
CA GLU A 24 15.75 -2.02 2.31
C GLU A 24 14.45 -2.27 1.52
N GLY A 25 13.82 -3.43 1.74
CA GLY A 25 12.53 -3.77 1.15
C GLY A 25 11.42 -2.81 1.56
N ILE A 26 11.33 -2.47 2.85
CA ILE A 26 10.36 -1.50 3.37
C ILE A 26 10.58 -0.10 2.78
N SER A 27 11.83 0.35 2.67
CA SER A 27 12.14 1.64 2.01
C SER A 27 11.65 1.65 0.56
N SER A 28 11.85 0.56 -0.18
CA SER A 28 11.33 0.42 -1.54
C SER A 28 9.80 0.44 -1.58
N VAL A 29 9.13 -0.27 -0.67
CA VAL A 29 7.66 -0.27 -0.56
C VAL A 29 7.13 1.13 -0.27
N GLN A 30 7.76 1.89 0.63
CA GLN A 30 7.38 3.27 0.94
C GLN A 30 7.49 4.17 -0.30
N GLU A 31 8.56 4.05 -1.09
CA GLU A 31 8.72 4.79 -2.34
C GLU A 31 7.62 4.46 -3.36
N GLN A 32 7.27 3.17 -3.49
CA GLN A 32 6.22 2.75 -4.43
C GLN A 32 4.82 3.18 -3.97
N VAL A 33 4.54 3.16 -2.66
CA VAL A 33 3.30 3.68 -2.08
C VAL A 33 3.15 5.17 -2.35
N ALA A 34 4.22 5.96 -2.21
CA ALA A 34 4.19 7.39 -2.51
C ALA A 34 3.83 7.63 -4.00
N LYS A 35 4.47 6.91 -4.92
CA LYS A 35 4.16 6.99 -6.36
C LYS A 35 2.72 6.55 -6.66
N PHE A 36 2.24 5.52 -5.99
CA PHE A 36 0.88 5.03 -6.12
C PHE A 36 -0.15 6.08 -5.65
N ALA A 37 0.10 6.72 -4.52
CA ALA A 37 -0.73 7.80 -3.99
C ALA A 37 -0.77 9.00 -4.95
N ASP A 38 0.38 9.43 -5.46
CA ASP A 38 0.49 10.51 -6.45
C ASP A 38 -0.28 10.20 -7.74
N SER A 39 -0.15 8.97 -8.24
CA SER A 39 -0.90 8.49 -9.41
C SER A 39 -2.40 8.53 -9.15
N THR A 40 -2.84 8.08 -7.98
CA THR A 40 -4.26 8.07 -7.58
C THR A 40 -4.82 9.49 -7.48
N ASN A 41 -4.07 10.42 -6.89
CA ASN A 41 -4.45 11.83 -6.80
C ASN A 41 -4.54 12.50 -8.18
N ASN A 42 -3.64 12.17 -9.09
CA ASN A 42 -3.69 12.65 -10.48
C ASN A 42 -4.92 12.12 -11.22
N ILE A 43 -5.25 10.83 -11.04
CA ILE A 43 -6.47 10.23 -11.62
C ILE A 43 -7.72 10.93 -11.06
N ALA A 44 -7.82 11.10 -9.74
CA ALA A 44 -8.92 11.80 -9.09
C ALA A 44 -9.10 13.23 -9.64
N SER A 45 -7.99 13.97 -9.79
CA SER A 45 -8.00 15.33 -10.32
C SER A 45 -8.53 15.39 -11.76
N LYS A 46 -8.16 14.43 -12.60
CA LYS A 46 -8.66 14.33 -13.98
C LYS A 46 -10.14 14.01 -14.03
N PHE A 47 -10.61 13.06 -13.22
CA PHE A 47 -12.03 12.73 -13.16
C PHE A 47 -12.86 13.91 -12.64
N ASN A 48 -12.41 14.59 -11.59
CA ASN A 48 -13.08 15.79 -11.07
C ASN A 48 -13.20 16.89 -12.13
N CYS A 49 -12.16 17.09 -12.96
CA CYS A 49 -12.22 18.02 -14.08
C CYS A 49 -13.30 17.60 -15.09
N ILE A 50 -13.29 16.34 -15.52
CA ILE A 50 -14.26 15.80 -16.49
C ILE A 50 -15.70 15.92 -15.96
N PHE A 51 -15.95 15.55 -14.71
CA PHE A 51 -17.28 15.61 -14.11
C PHE A 51 -17.75 17.03 -13.81
N SER A 52 -16.83 18.00 -13.69
CA SER A 52 -17.21 19.41 -13.57
C SER A 52 -17.77 20.01 -14.87
N GLU A 53 -17.44 19.42 -16.01
CA GLU A 53 -17.83 19.91 -17.34
C GLU A 53 -19.05 19.18 -17.93
N LEU A 54 -19.42 18.03 -17.36
CA LEU A 54 -20.44 17.13 -17.90
C LEU A 54 -21.56 16.89 -16.89
N SER A 55 -22.78 16.64 -17.37
CA SER A 55 -23.92 16.31 -16.52
C SER A 55 -24.87 15.32 -17.19
N GLY A 56 -25.62 14.57 -16.37
CA GLY A 56 -26.64 13.62 -16.81
C GLY A 56 -26.40 12.20 -16.26
N LYS A 57 -27.44 11.36 -16.31
CA LYS A 57 -27.44 10.03 -15.67
C LYS A 57 -26.26 9.12 -16.02
N SER A 58 -25.75 9.20 -17.25
CA SER A 58 -24.57 8.43 -17.65
C SER A 58 -23.31 8.93 -16.95
N ILE A 59 -23.18 10.24 -16.75
CA ILE A 59 -22.06 10.86 -16.03
C ILE A 59 -22.11 10.49 -14.55
N ASP A 60 -23.31 10.49 -13.94
CA ASP A 60 -23.49 10.08 -12.55
C ASP A 60 -22.98 8.65 -12.30
N SER A 61 -23.26 7.72 -13.23
CA SER A 61 -22.76 6.35 -13.15
C SER A 61 -21.24 6.24 -13.32
N TYR A 62 -20.65 7.04 -14.21
CA TYR A 62 -19.18 7.09 -14.34
C TYR A 62 -18.52 7.68 -13.09
N GLN A 63 -19.15 8.68 -12.48
CA GLN A 63 -18.67 9.28 -11.24
C GLN A 63 -18.68 8.27 -10.10
N GLU A 64 -19.75 7.50 -9.93
CA GLU A 64 -19.82 6.44 -8.91
C GLU A 64 -18.69 5.40 -9.07
N VAL A 65 -18.40 4.99 -10.31
CA VAL A 65 -17.30 4.06 -10.60
C VAL A 65 -15.93 4.68 -10.31
N ALA A 66 -15.74 5.96 -10.66
CA ALA A 66 -14.50 6.67 -10.39
C ALA A 66 -14.27 6.86 -8.88
N ASP A 67 -15.30 7.25 -8.15
CA ASP A 67 -15.27 7.41 -6.69
C ASP A 67 -14.93 6.07 -6.01
N PHE A 68 -15.59 4.98 -6.42
CA PHE A 68 -15.29 3.64 -5.92
C PHE A 68 -13.84 3.23 -6.16
N TYR A 69 -13.29 3.51 -7.35
CA TYR A 69 -11.90 3.23 -7.67
C TYR A 69 -10.94 4.04 -6.76
N ILE A 70 -11.19 5.34 -6.60
CA ILE A 70 -10.35 6.22 -5.77
C ILE A 70 -10.39 5.81 -4.30
N ASP A 71 -11.56 5.47 -3.77
CA ASP A 71 -11.70 5.03 -2.38
C ASP A 71 -11.03 3.67 -2.15
N SER A 72 -11.17 2.74 -3.10
CA SER A 72 -10.47 1.45 -3.04
C SER A 72 -8.95 1.61 -3.10
N ALA A 73 -8.46 2.55 -3.92
CA ALA A 73 -7.04 2.86 -4.01
C ALA A 73 -6.50 3.44 -2.70
N LYS A 74 -7.22 4.39 -2.09
CA LYS A 74 -6.85 4.96 -0.77
C LYS A 74 -6.83 3.90 0.33
N LEU A 75 -7.79 2.97 0.32
CA LEU A 75 -7.82 1.86 1.27
C LEU A 75 -6.62 0.93 1.09
N ALA A 76 -6.22 0.64 -0.16
CA ALA A 76 -5.01 -0.13 -0.43
C ALA A 76 -3.75 0.60 0.06
N GLU A 77 -3.66 1.92 -0.17
CA GLU A 77 -2.57 2.76 0.36
C GLU A 77 -2.47 2.66 1.89
N GLU A 78 -3.60 2.76 2.59
CA GLU A 78 -3.68 2.66 4.06
C GLU A 78 -3.17 1.32 4.56
N TYR A 79 -3.61 0.20 3.97
CA TYR A 79 -3.15 -1.12 4.39
C TYR A 79 -1.65 -1.33 4.17
N ILE A 80 -1.07 -0.77 3.10
CA ILE A 80 0.36 -0.88 2.87
C ILE A 80 1.14 -0.03 3.89
N ARG A 81 0.63 1.16 4.25
CA ARG A 81 1.23 1.99 5.32
C ARG A 81 1.19 1.27 6.66
N ILE A 82 0.08 0.62 7.01
CA ILE A 82 -0.02 -0.20 8.23
C ILE A 82 1.01 -1.33 8.22
N LEU A 83 1.20 -2.02 7.09
CA LEU A 83 2.23 -3.06 6.97
C LEU A 83 3.63 -2.50 7.21
N VAL A 84 3.95 -1.34 6.62
CA VAL A 84 5.23 -0.65 6.83
C VAL A 84 5.44 -0.35 8.31
N ASP A 85 4.44 0.22 8.98
CA ASP A 85 4.52 0.55 10.40
C ASP A 85 4.74 -0.69 11.27
N ILE A 86 4.02 -1.79 11.00
CA ILE A 86 4.17 -3.06 11.73
C ILE A 86 5.59 -3.62 11.57
N VAL A 87 6.13 -3.61 10.35
CA VAL A 87 7.48 -4.15 10.10
C VAL A 87 8.56 -3.29 10.77
N GLN A 88 8.41 -1.97 10.74
CA GLN A 88 9.33 -1.07 11.41
C GLN A 88 9.29 -1.21 12.94
N GLN A 89 8.11 -1.41 13.52
CA GLN A 89 7.97 -1.70 14.95
C GLN A 89 8.60 -3.04 15.30
N ALA A 90 8.38 -4.08 14.50
CA ALA A 90 8.97 -5.40 14.72
C ALA A 90 10.51 -5.36 14.66
N ASP A 91 11.10 -4.61 13.72
CA ASP A 91 12.56 -4.45 13.62
C ASP A 91 13.16 -3.75 14.85
N GLN A 92 12.43 -2.80 15.46
CA GLN A 92 12.88 -2.10 16.69
C GLN A 92 12.88 -2.99 17.94
N GLU A 93 12.12 -4.08 17.94
CA GLU A 93 12.01 -5.01 19.07
C GLU A 93 13.02 -6.18 19.00
N ILE A 94 13.81 -6.29 17.92
CA ILE A 94 14.81 -7.36 17.67
C ILE A 94 16.22 -6.89 18.06
#